data_AF-A0A258YXQ7-F1
#
_entry.id   AF-A0A258YXQ7-F1
#
_cell.length_a   1.000
_cell.length_b   1.000
_cell.length_c   1.000
_cell.angle_alpha   90.00
_cell.angle_beta   90.00
_cell.angle_gamma   90.00
#
_symmetry.space_group_name_H-M   'P 1'
#
loop_
_entity.id
_entity.type
_entity.pdbx_description
1 polymer ?
#
loop_
_entity_poly.entity_id
_entity_poly.type
_entity_poly.pdbx_seq_one_letter_code
_entity_poly.pdbx_strand_id
1 'polypeptide(L)'
;MDIEFIDRVDGSKRYCQLKAGPNTINKDDVKTIADHFKDAINLAKTNKIKVSFENFAVGVIYGETKDLSSHYQRISKQYHHPVLIGEEFWYRLTGDAKFYFDLIDCIAQVAIEADFKSKMDEVIIALSESQEIQDMVKKLHQ
;
A
#
# COMPACT_ATOMS: atom_id res chain seq x y z
N MET A 1 14.45 -1.86 -0.59
CA MET A 1 13.58 -0.70 -0.34
C MET A 1 12.93 -0.33 -1.65
N ASP A 2 11.65 0.04 -1.63
CA ASP A 2 10.91 0.28 -2.86
C ASP A 2 11.15 1.69 -3.38
N ILE A 3 11.19 2.68 -2.47
CA ILE A 3 11.47 4.08 -2.80
C ILE A 3 12.39 4.75 -1.79
N GLU A 4 13.05 5.82 -2.22
CA GLU A 4 13.79 6.75 -1.37
C GLU A 4 13.30 8.17 -1.64
N PHE A 5 13.08 8.96 -0.59
CA PHE A 5 12.62 10.34 -0.73
C PHE A 5 13.14 11.25 0.38
N ILE A 6 13.06 12.56 0.18
CA ILE A 6 13.27 13.55 1.24
C ILE A 6 11.92 13.89 1.83
N ASP A 7 11.74 13.61 3.13
CA ASP A 7 10.54 14.00 3.85
C ASP A 7 10.39 15.52 3.81
N ARG A 8 9.25 15.97 3.27
CA ARG A 8 8.99 17.39 3.01
C ARG A 8 8.60 18.16 4.27
N VAL A 9 8.32 17.46 5.37
CA VAL A 9 7.97 18.01 6.68
C VAL A 9 9.22 18.22 7.53
N ASP A 10 10.09 17.21 7.64
CA ASP A 10 11.27 17.25 8.53
C ASP A 10 12.63 17.33 7.81
N GLY A 11 12.66 17.23 6.47
CA GLY A 11 13.86 17.33 5.65
C GLY A 11 14.78 16.11 5.70
N SER A 12 14.39 15.04 6.42
CA SER A 12 15.19 13.82 6.53
C SER A 12 15.06 12.95 5.28
N LYS A 13 16.14 12.23 4.94
CA LYS A 13 16.08 11.19 3.89
C LYS A 13 15.37 9.94 4.45
N ARG A 14 14.36 9.46 3.75
CA ARG A 14 13.60 8.24 4.07
C ARG A 14 13.83 7.14 3.05
N TYR A 15 13.94 5.92 3.56
CA TYR A 15 14.00 4.66 2.83
C TYR A 15 12.70 3.90 3.14
N CYS A 16 11.85 3.73 2.14
CA CYS A 16 10.48 3.30 2.36
C CYS A 16 10.22 1.93 1.74
N GLN A 17 9.56 1.05 2.50
CA GLN A 17 8.91 -0.14 1.97
C GLN A 17 7.42 0.18 1.80
N LEU A 18 6.91 0.03 0.58
CA LEU A 18 5.52 0.34 0.27
C LEU A 18 4.62 -0.88 0.45
N LYS A 19 3.38 -0.60 0.88
CA LYS A 19 2.28 -1.54 0.97
C LYS A 19 1.01 -0.86 0.53
N ALA A 20 0.12 -1.59 -0.13
CA ALA A 20 -1.06 -0.97 -0.72
C ALA A 20 -2.01 -0.44 0.37
N GLY A 21 -2.30 -1.22 1.40
CA GLY A 21 -3.36 -0.88 2.36
C GLY A 21 -3.15 -1.35 3.80
N PRO A 22 -4.07 -1.00 4.70
CA PRO A 22 -3.91 -1.17 6.15
C PRO A 22 -3.95 -2.63 6.62
N ASN A 23 -4.35 -3.56 5.74
CA ASN A 23 -4.48 -4.99 6.03
C ASN A 23 -3.69 -5.89 5.06
N THR A 24 -2.69 -5.33 4.37
CA THR A 24 -1.97 -6.06 3.29
C THR A 24 -0.71 -6.79 3.76
N ILE A 25 -0.50 -6.95 5.07
CA ILE A 25 0.62 -7.71 5.63
C ILE A 25 0.15 -8.71 6.69
N ASN A 26 0.92 -9.77 6.87
CA ASN A 26 0.72 -10.79 7.89
C ASN A 26 1.84 -10.78 8.96
N LYS A 27 1.83 -11.78 9.85
CA LYS A 27 2.82 -11.93 10.93
C LYS A 27 4.26 -12.08 10.42
N ASP A 28 4.45 -12.79 9.32
CA ASP A 28 5.77 -13.10 8.77
C ASP A 28 6.34 -11.90 8.03
N ASP A 29 5.49 -11.14 7.33
CA ASP A 29 5.85 -9.86 6.71
C ASP A 29 6.48 -8.88 7.72
N VAL A 30 5.93 -8.80 8.95
CA VAL A 30 6.47 -7.93 10.00
C VAL A 30 7.95 -8.23 10.26
N LYS A 31 8.30 -9.52 10.35
CA LYS A 31 9.68 -9.93 10.60
C LYS A 31 10.56 -9.65 9.39
N THR A 32 10.10 -10.00 8.19
CA THR A 32 10.83 -9.78 6.94
C THR A 32 11.16 -8.30 6.73
N ILE A 33 10.19 -7.40 6.93
CA ILE A 33 10.39 -5.95 6.81
C ILE A 33 11.42 -5.46 7.84
N ALA A 34 11.29 -5.88 9.10
CA ALA A 34 12.21 -5.49 10.15
C ALA A 34 13.65 -5.96 9.89
N ASP A 35 13.81 -7.19 9.38
CA ASP A 35 15.13 -7.73 9.02
C ASP A 35 15.72 -6.96 7.84
N HIS A 36 14.94 -6.65 6.80
CA HIS A 36 15.40 -5.82 5.68
C HIS A 36 15.87 -4.43 6.13
N PHE A 37 15.14 -3.77 7.05
CA PHE A 37 15.57 -2.49 7.60
C PHE A 37 16.84 -2.63 8.43
N LYS A 38 16.94 -3.66 9.27
CA LYS A 38 18.14 -3.93 10.07
C LYS A 38 19.36 -4.15 9.18
N ASP A 39 19.24 -4.93 8.12
CA ASP A 39 20.34 -5.22 7.21
C ASP A 39 20.79 -3.97 6.44
N ALA A 40 19.83 -3.16 5.98
CA ALA A 40 20.13 -1.87 5.35
C ALA A 40 20.85 -0.90 6.31
N ILE A 41 20.41 -0.83 7.57
CA ILE A 41 21.09 -0.01 8.61
C ILE A 41 22.51 -0.50 8.84
N ASN A 42 22.72 -1.82 8.92
CA ASN A 42 24.05 -2.41 9.12
C ASN A 42 24.97 -2.11 7.94
N LEU A 43 24.46 -2.24 6.71
CA LEU A 43 25.21 -1.91 5.50
C LEU A 43 25.57 -0.42 5.46
N ALA A 44 24.65 0.48 5.82
CA ALA A 44 24.91 1.91 5.87
C ALA A 44 26.01 2.25 6.90
N LYS A 45 25.99 1.61 8.08
CA LYS A 45 27.05 1.76 9.10
C LYS A 45 28.42 1.31 8.58
N THR A 46 28.49 0.16 7.90
CA THR A 46 29.73 -0.33 7.27
C THR A 46 30.29 0.68 6.26
N ASN A 47 29.40 1.36 5.53
CA ASN A 47 29.76 2.39 4.55
C ASN A 47 29.91 3.80 5.14
N LYS A 48 29.90 3.95 6.48
CA LYS A 48 29.98 5.24 7.19
C LYS A 48 28.89 6.25 6.79
N ILE A 49 27.75 5.77 6.29
CA ILE A 49 26.57 6.59 6.00
C ILE A 49 25.78 6.74 7.30
N LYS A 50 25.56 7.98 7.73
CA LYS A 50 24.79 8.28 8.94
C LYS A 50 23.30 8.07 8.68
N VAL A 51 22.78 6.94 9.16
CA VAL A 51 21.34 6.63 9.15
C VAL A 51 20.88 6.15 10.53
N SER A 52 19.60 6.35 10.82
CA SER A 52 18.90 5.95 12.03
C SER A 52 17.66 5.12 11.69
N PHE A 53 17.05 4.49 12.68
CA PHE A 53 15.82 3.70 12.49
C PHE A 53 14.66 4.54 11.92
N GLU A 54 14.59 5.81 12.29
CA GLU A 54 13.60 6.79 11.80
C GLU A 54 13.72 7.09 10.30
N ASN A 55 14.90 6.85 9.70
CA ASN A 55 15.09 6.97 8.26
C ASN A 55 14.43 5.83 7.50
N PHE A 56 14.02 4.74 8.14
CA PHE A 56 13.41 3.58 7.51
C PHE A 56 11.94 3.48 7.90
N ALA A 57 11.04 3.59 6.93
CA ALA A 57 9.60 3.64 7.18
C ALA A 57 8.84 2.62 6.32
N VAL A 58 7.66 2.26 6.77
CA VAL A 58 6.66 1.56 5.94
C VAL A 58 5.63 2.58 5.47
N GLY A 59 5.46 2.70 4.16
CA GLY A 59 4.45 3.54 3.53
C GLY A 59 3.23 2.73 3.14
N VAL A 60 2.07 3.06 3.71
CA VAL A 60 0.79 2.45 3.37
C VAL A 60 0.01 3.42 2.49
N ILE A 61 -0.20 3.05 1.23
CA ILE A 61 -0.60 3.98 0.15
C ILE A 61 -2.01 4.55 0.35
N TYR A 62 -2.95 3.77 0.89
CA TYR A 62 -4.31 4.20 1.20
C TYR A 62 -4.79 3.70 2.57
N GLY A 63 -5.86 4.31 3.07
CA GLY A 63 -6.52 3.98 4.34
C GLY A 63 -6.26 5.01 5.44
N GLU A 64 -6.78 4.74 6.63
CA GLU A 64 -6.63 5.58 7.82
C GLU A 64 -5.93 4.82 8.96
N THR A 65 -5.31 5.56 9.88
CA THR A 65 -4.62 4.99 11.05
C THR A 65 -5.52 4.09 11.91
N LYS A 66 -6.83 4.39 11.99
CA LYS A 66 -7.80 3.58 12.74
C LYS A 66 -8.00 2.18 12.17
N ASP A 67 -7.80 2.02 10.86
CA ASP A 67 -8.00 0.76 10.12
C ASP A 67 -6.71 -0.08 10.07
N LEU A 68 -5.60 0.49 10.55
CA LEU A 68 -4.27 -0.11 10.49
C LEU A 68 -4.19 -1.38 11.35
N SER A 69 -3.93 -2.52 10.70
CA SER A 69 -3.86 -3.81 11.37
C SER A 69 -2.82 -3.85 12.50
N SER A 70 -3.04 -4.75 13.46
CA SER A 70 -2.10 -4.97 14.57
C SER A 70 -0.69 -5.37 14.11
N HIS A 71 -0.56 -5.94 12.90
CA HIS A 71 0.74 -6.27 12.30
C HIS A 71 1.59 -5.03 12.03
N TYR A 72 1.02 -3.97 11.45
CA TYR A 72 1.74 -2.71 11.26
C TYR A 72 2.05 -2.02 12.59
N GLN A 73 1.12 -2.09 13.56
CA GLN A 73 1.39 -1.53 14.89
C GLN A 73 2.60 -2.20 15.56
N ARG A 74 2.85 -3.49 15.30
CA ARG A 74 4.05 -4.17 15.79
C ARG A 74 5.33 -3.64 15.15
N ILE A 75 5.31 -3.23 13.88
CA ILE A 75 6.48 -2.62 13.22
C ILE A 75 6.91 -1.35 13.98
N SER A 76 5.94 -0.49 14.31
CA SER A 76 6.22 0.72 15.10
C SER A 76 6.57 0.41 16.55
N LYS A 77 5.77 -0.38 17.28
CA LYS A 77 5.94 -0.60 18.73
C LYS A 77 7.11 -1.50 19.09
N GLN A 78 7.39 -2.54 18.29
CA GLN A 78 8.42 -3.54 18.59
C GLN A 78 9.76 -3.18 17.92
N TYR A 79 9.71 -2.68 16.68
CA TYR A 79 10.92 -2.43 15.88
C TYR A 79 11.24 -0.95 15.71
N HIS A 80 10.41 -0.05 16.25
CA HIS A 80 10.65 1.41 16.27
C HIS A 80 10.83 2.00 14.87
N HIS A 81 10.12 1.43 13.88
CA HIS A 81 10.08 1.95 12.52
C HIS A 81 8.76 2.69 12.28
N PRO A 82 8.80 3.92 11.75
CA PRO A 82 7.60 4.65 11.37
C PRO A 82 6.71 3.88 10.39
N VAL A 83 5.40 3.99 10.58
CA VAL A 83 4.40 3.53 9.61
C VAL A 83 3.59 4.76 9.21
N LEU A 84 3.73 5.17 7.96
CA LEU A 84 3.08 6.34 7.39
C LEU A 84 1.92 5.85 6.52
N ILE A 85 0.69 6.30 6.77
CA ILE A 85 -0.51 5.79 6.09
C ILE A 85 -1.30 6.90 5.41
N GLY A 86 -1.77 6.64 4.19
CA GLY A 86 -2.69 7.50 3.46
C GLY A 86 -2.19 8.95 3.39
N GLU A 87 -3.02 9.86 3.90
CA GLU A 87 -2.72 11.30 3.97
C GLU A 87 -1.33 11.60 4.54
N GLU A 88 -0.92 10.96 5.64
CA GLU A 88 0.39 11.24 6.26
C GLU A 88 1.54 10.84 5.34
N PHE A 89 1.46 9.68 4.69
CA PHE A 89 2.49 9.22 3.77
C PHE A 89 2.66 10.20 2.61
N TRP A 90 1.54 10.58 1.98
CA TRP A 90 1.56 11.48 0.84
C TRP A 90 2.00 12.89 1.23
N TYR A 91 1.53 13.41 2.36
CA TYR A 91 1.95 14.72 2.86
C TYR A 91 3.47 14.77 3.10
N ARG A 92 4.05 13.73 3.71
CA ARG A 92 5.51 13.64 3.90
C ARG A 92 6.27 13.48 2.58
N LEU A 93 5.70 12.79 1.61
CA LEU A 93 6.34 12.57 0.30
C LEU A 93 6.31 13.82 -0.58
N THR A 94 5.18 14.53 -0.64
CA THR A 94 4.93 15.61 -1.59
C THR A 94 5.06 17.00 -0.96
N GLY A 95 4.78 17.11 0.33
CA GLY A 95 4.64 18.38 1.05
C GLY A 95 3.25 19.01 0.92
N ASP A 96 2.32 18.33 0.24
CA ASP A 96 0.98 18.81 -0.02
C ASP A 96 -0.05 17.98 0.76
N ALA A 97 -0.73 18.62 1.71
CA ALA A 97 -1.73 17.98 2.57
C ALA A 97 -2.99 17.57 1.81
N LYS A 98 -3.27 18.15 0.64
CA LYS A 98 -4.44 17.82 -0.18
C LYS A 98 -4.16 16.71 -1.18
N PHE A 99 -2.89 16.42 -1.47
CA PHE A 99 -2.50 15.48 -2.52
C PHE A 99 -3.21 14.12 -2.43
N TYR A 100 -3.35 13.57 -1.22
CA TYR A 100 -4.01 12.28 -1.05
C TYR A 100 -5.49 12.32 -1.46
N PHE A 101 -6.20 13.37 -1.08
CA PHE A 101 -7.61 13.54 -1.43
C PHE A 101 -7.78 13.89 -2.91
N ASP A 102 -6.92 14.75 -3.46
CA ASP A 102 -6.90 15.07 -4.89
C ASP A 102 -6.64 13.81 -5.74
N LEU A 103 -5.79 12.90 -5.26
CA LEU A 103 -5.53 11.61 -5.89
C LEU A 103 -6.79 10.72 -5.87
N ILE A 104 -7.49 10.65 -4.73
CA ILE A 104 -8.74 9.90 -4.61
C ILE A 104 -9.79 10.47 -5.57
N ASP A 105 -9.95 11.80 -5.60
CA ASP A 105 -10.92 12.47 -6.45
C ASP A 105 -10.62 12.25 -7.94
N CYS A 106 -9.34 12.32 -8.33
CA CYS A 106 -8.90 12.01 -9.69
C CYS A 106 -9.25 10.57 -10.10
N ILE A 107 -8.98 9.59 -9.22
CA ILE A 107 -9.31 8.18 -9.47
C ILE A 107 -10.84 8.00 -9.55
N ALA A 108 -11.61 8.64 -8.66
CA ALA A 108 -13.06 8.57 -8.66
C ALA A 108 -13.66 9.15 -9.94
N GLN A 109 -13.14 10.28 -10.42
CA GLN A 109 -13.57 10.91 -11.66
C GLN A 109 -13.33 10.01 -12.87
N VAL A 110 -12.14 9.40 -12.98
CA VAL A 110 -11.83 8.43 -14.04
C VAL A 110 -12.74 7.20 -13.97
N ALA A 111 -13.06 6.72 -12.76
CA ALA A 111 -13.96 5.59 -12.59
C ALA A 111 -15.40 5.88 -13.06
N ILE A 112 -15.88 7.11 -12.87
CA ILE A 112 -17.17 7.58 -13.38
C ILE A 112 -17.15 7.64 -14.90
N GLU A 113 -16.10 8.21 -15.49
CA GLU A 113 -15.95 8.34 -16.95
C GLU A 113 -15.82 6.99 -17.67
N ALA A 114 -15.25 6.00 -16.99
CA ALA A 114 -15.01 4.68 -17.58
C ALA A 114 -16.26 3.79 -17.71
N ASP A 115 -17.42 4.19 -17.17
CA ASP A 115 -18.69 3.45 -17.12
C ASP A 115 -18.49 1.92 -17.06
N PHE A 116 -17.80 1.46 -16.02
CA PHE A 116 -17.48 0.05 -15.85
C PHE A 116 -18.73 -0.83 -15.72
N LYS A 117 -19.88 -0.25 -15.38
CA LYS A 117 -21.11 -1.01 -15.18
C LYS A 117 -21.62 -1.59 -16.50
N SER A 118 -21.74 -0.76 -17.54
CA SER A 118 -22.20 -1.23 -18.85
C SER A 118 -21.27 -2.29 -19.44
N LYS A 119 -19.95 -2.08 -19.35
CA LYS A 119 -18.94 -3.07 -19.78
C LYS A 119 -18.96 -4.35 -18.94
N MET A 120 -19.19 -4.26 -17.63
CA MET A 120 -19.29 -5.45 -16.78
C MET A 120 -20.55 -6.26 -17.14
N ASP A 121 -21.68 -5.59 -17.36
CA ASP A 121 -22.93 -6.25 -17.77
C ASP A 121 -22.74 -6.98 -19.12
N GLU A 122 -22.05 -6.36 -20.08
CA GLU A 122 -21.70 -7.01 -21.36
C GLU A 122 -20.83 -8.26 -21.16
N VAL A 123 -19.81 -8.20 -20.30
CA VAL A 123 -18.95 -9.35 -20.00
C VAL A 123 -19.73 -10.44 -19.28
N ILE A 124 -20.61 -10.10 -18.35
CA ILE A 124 -21.48 -11.05 -17.65
C ILE A 124 -22.40 -11.76 -18.64
N ILE A 125 -23.04 -11.01 -19.56
CA ILE A 125 -23.90 -11.59 -20.59
C ILE A 125 -23.08 -12.53 -21.48
N ALA A 126 -21.97 -12.06 -22.02
CA ALA A 126 -21.11 -12.85 -22.91
C ALA A 126 -20.61 -14.15 -22.24
N LEU A 127 -20.24 -14.10 -20.96
CA LEU A 127 -19.83 -15.28 -20.20
C LEU A 127 -21.02 -16.21 -19.88
N SER A 128 -22.21 -15.66 -19.60
CA SER A 128 -23.41 -16.47 -19.34
C SER A 128 -23.92 -17.22 -20.58
N GLU A 129 -23.62 -16.71 -21.76
CA GLU A 129 -23.90 -17.34 -23.04
C GLU A 129 -22.84 -18.37 -23.45
N SER A 130 -21.74 -18.50 -22.69
CA SER A 130 -20.71 -19.49 -23.00
C SER A 130 -21.25 -20.91 -22.83
N GLN A 131 -20.82 -21.79 -23.74
CA GLN A 131 -21.26 -23.18 -23.75
C GLN A 131 -20.85 -23.90 -22.45
N GLU A 132 -19.68 -23.59 -21.87
CA GLU A 132 -19.25 -24.20 -20.61
C GLU A 132 -20.19 -23.86 -19.45
N ILE A 133 -20.63 -22.61 -19.33
CA ILE A 133 -21.51 -22.14 -18.25
C ILE A 133 -22.91 -22.74 -18.44
N GLN A 134 -23.43 -22.72 -19.68
CA GLN A 134 -24.70 -23.33 -20.04
C GLN A 134 -24.74 -24.83 -19.71
N ASP A 135 -23.66 -25.55 -19.99
CA ASP A 135 -23.57 -26.99 -19.74
C ASP A 135 -23.42 -27.30 -18.24
N MET A 136 -22.75 -26.45 -17.45
CA MET A 136 -22.72 -26.55 -15.99
C MET A 136 -24.11 -26.33 -15.37
N VAL A 137 -24.85 -25.33 -15.84
CA VAL A 137 -26.21 -25.04 -15.36
C VAL A 137 -27.15 -26.21 -15.65
N LYS A 138 -27.05 -26.85 -16.82
CA LYS A 138 -27.85 -28.04 -17.16
C LYS A 138 -27.56 -29.23 -16.26
N LYS A 139 -26.30 -29.43 -15.85
CA LYS A 139 -25.89 -30.51 -14.93
C LYS A 139 -26.37 -30.30 -13.49
N LEU A 140 -26.57 -29.05 -13.06
CA LEU A 140 -27.06 -28.71 -11.72
C LEU A 140 -28.57 -28.88 -11.55
N HIS A 141 -29.33 -28.88 -12.64
CA HIS A 141 -30.80 -29.02 -12.66
C HIS A 141 -31.28 -30.43 -13.05
N GLN A 142 -30.37 -31.41 -13.09
CA GLN A 142 -30.67 -32.84 -13.20
C GLN A 142 -30.54 -33.50 -11.83
#